data_AF-A0A3B9X3E8-F1
#
_entry.id   AF-A0A3B9X3E8-F1
#
_cell.length_a   1.000
_cell.length_b   1.000
_cell.length_c   1.000
_cell.angle_alpha   90.00
_cell.angle_beta   90.00
_cell.angle_gamma   90.00
#
_symmetry.space_group_name_H-M   'P 1'
#
loop_
_entity.id
_entity.type
_entity.pdbx_description
1 polymer ?
#
loop_
_entity_poly.entity_id
_entity_poly.type
_entity_poly.pdbx_seq_one_letter_code
_entity_poly.pdbx_strand_id
1 'polypeptide(L)'
;MEKPSELKGKKIAIIGLGASQIDFIIGLENSKQWDEIWVINSAISAYDYDRVFMMDPASRYLDTDAAGNQTEVMRRLLPKVTKPIYSCEKDDRVPAIVEYPLSEVCTEGKCAYLNTTAAYSVAFGLWAEVAEMDLFGMDFSYKENIHFAEAGRACLEFWIAKCIGAGIKIGVSPRSTLLDSNVPVTERLYGYHRLDDPLVAMSSPEGDWILCPRSQLSSMVKKHDLTTITLPTSPEPYKG
;
A
#
# COMPACT_ATOMS: atom_id res chain seq x y z
N MET A 1 15.70 -15.28 9.11
CA MET A 1 15.90 -13.86 9.48
C MET A 1 15.23 -13.62 10.83
N GLU A 2 15.85 -12.88 11.73
CA GLU A 2 15.16 -12.47 12.97
C GLU A 2 14.12 -11.39 12.68
N LYS A 3 13.04 -11.35 13.46
CA LYS A 3 11.98 -10.35 13.30
C LYS A 3 12.55 -8.95 13.58
N PRO A 4 12.35 -7.97 12.69
CA PRO A 4 12.92 -6.63 12.83
C PRO A 4 12.22 -5.85 13.95
N SER A 5 12.78 -5.93 15.16
CA SER A 5 12.21 -5.28 16.35
C SER A 5 12.08 -3.75 16.22
N GLU A 6 12.90 -3.13 15.37
CA GLU A 6 12.84 -1.70 15.09
C GLU A 6 11.60 -1.29 14.29
N LEU A 7 10.90 -2.22 13.65
CA LEU A 7 9.68 -1.94 12.89
C LEU A 7 8.40 -2.09 13.71
N LYS A 8 8.48 -2.76 14.86
CA LYS A 8 7.32 -3.04 15.69
C LYS A 8 6.63 -1.75 16.12
N GLY A 9 5.32 -1.67 15.85
CA GLY A 9 4.50 -0.53 16.22
C GLY A 9 4.68 0.73 15.37
N LYS A 10 5.50 0.69 14.30
CA LYS A 10 5.67 1.83 13.39
C LYS A 10 4.45 2.06 12.50
N LYS A 11 4.21 3.31 12.13
CA LYS A 11 3.33 3.71 11.03
C LYS A 11 4.15 3.83 9.75
N ILE A 12 3.78 3.09 8.71
CA ILE A 12 4.56 3.05 7.46
C ILE A 12 3.72 3.43 6.23
N ALA A 13 4.39 3.95 5.20
CA ALA A 13 3.84 4.11 3.86
C ALA A 13 4.41 3.05 2.93
N ILE A 14 3.57 2.42 2.10
CA ILE A 14 4.01 1.49 1.05
C ILE A 14 3.61 2.07 -0.31
N ILE A 15 4.60 2.27 -1.18
CA ILE A 15 4.44 2.98 -2.45
C ILE A 15 4.70 2.03 -3.63
N GLY A 16 3.62 1.71 -4.34
CA GLY A 16 3.60 0.99 -5.62
C GLY A 16 3.79 1.92 -6.83
N LEU A 17 3.59 1.36 -8.02
CA LEU A 17 3.80 2.07 -9.30
C LEU A 17 2.53 2.65 -9.93
N GLY A 18 1.35 2.37 -9.35
CA GLY A 18 0.08 2.92 -9.82
C GLY A 18 0.03 4.45 -9.70
N ALA A 19 -0.83 5.09 -10.49
CA ALA A 19 -1.00 6.54 -10.50
C ALA A 19 -1.48 7.11 -9.15
N SER A 20 -2.19 6.32 -8.33
CA SER A 20 -2.62 6.75 -6.99
C SER A 20 -1.47 7.04 -6.03
N GLN A 21 -0.22 6.69 -6.39
CA GLN A 21 0.98 7.08 -5.65
C GLN A 21 1.09 8.60 -5.44
N ILE A 22 0.44 9.42 -6.28
CA ILE A 22 0.40 10.88 -6.11
C ILE A 22 -0.15 11.32 -4.75
N ASP A 23 -1.06 10.53 -4.15
CA ASP A 23 -1.65 10.87 -2.85
C ASP A 23 -0.64 10.80 -1.70
N PHE A 24 0.46 10.05 -1.87
CA PHE A 24 1.57 10.07 -0.93
C PHE A 24 2.25 11.44 -0.94
N ILE A 25 2.59 11.96 -2.12
CA ILE A 25 3.23 13.27 -2.29
C ILE A 25 2.33 14.38 -1.75
N ILE A 26 1.05 14.38 -2.15
CA ILE A 26 0.07 15.35 -1.64
C ILE A 26 -0.07 15.21 -0.11
N GLY A 27 0.03 14.00 0.43
CA GLY A 27 0.05 13.74 1.86
C GLY A 27 1.24 14.42 2.55
N LEU A 28 2.45 14.26 2.01
CA LEU A 28 3.66 14.93 2.50
C LEU A 28 3.52 16.47 2.44
N GLU A 29 3.00 17.01 1.33
CA GLU A 29 2.72 18.45 1.18
C GLU A 29 1.76 18.96 2.26
N ASN A 30 0.80 18.12 2.67
CA ASN A 30 -0.14 18.38 3.75
C ASN A 30 0.38 17.93 5.13
N SER A 31 1.70 17.82 5.30
CA SER A 31 2.37 17.50 6.57
C SER A 31 2.04 16.12 7.17
N LYS A 32 1.53 15.17 6.38
CA LYS A 32 1.46 13.77 6.82
C LYS A 32 2.88 13.23 6.98
N GLN A 33 3.06 12.39 7.99
CA GLN A 33 4.35 11.78 8.32
C GLN A 33 4.16 10.27 8.51
N TRP A 34 5.23 9.55 8.22
CA TRP A 34 5.36 8.11 8.41
C TRP A 34 6.71 7.83 9.06
N ASP A 35 6.77 6.83 9.91
CA ASP A 35 8.01 6.40 10.57
C ASP A 35 8.95 5.68 9.59
N GLU A 36 8.39 4.99 8.60
CA GLU A 36 9.12 4.44 7.46
C GLU A 36 8.37 4.58 6.13
N ILE A 37 9.13 4.69 5.04
CA ILE A 37 8.64 4.68 3.67
C ILE A 37 9.20 3.47 2.93
N TRP A 38 8.34 2.58 2.47
CA TRP A 38 8.71 1.40 1.70
C TRP A 38 8.28 1.55 0.24
N VAL A 39 9.18 1.24 -0.69
CA VAL A 39 8.93 1.39 -2.13
C VAL A 39 8.98 0.06 -2.86
N ILE A 40 8.21 -0.07 -3.93
CA ILE A 40 8.15 -1.28 -4.75
C ILE A 40 8.86 -1.07 -6.09
N ASN A 41 9.76 -2.00 -6.42
CA ASN A 41 10.45 -2.06 -7.71
C ASN A 41 11.05 -0.69 -8.10
N SER A 42 10.72 -0.17 -9.30
CA SER A 42 11.26 1.10 -9.79
C SER A 42 10.75 2.35 -9.07
N ALA A 43 9.86 2.25 -8.08
CA ALA A 43 9.50 3.41 -7.24
C ALA A 43 10.72 3.96 -6.50
N ILE A 44 11.77 3.14 -6.33
CA ILE A 44 13.09 3.53 -5.85
C ILE A 44 13.70 4.74 -6.59
N SER A 45 13.28 5.01 -7.84
CA SER A 45 13.82 6.13 -8.61
C SER A 45 13.18 7.47 -8.31
N ALA A 46 12.05 7.49 -7.60
CA ALA A 46 11.19 8.67 -7.47
C ALA A 46 11.04 9.19 -6.04
N TYR A 47 11.27 8.36 -5.03
CA TYR A 47 11.00 8.69 -3.63
C TYR A 47 12.26 8.60 -2.78
N ASP A 48 12.29 9.33 -1.66
CA ASP A 48 13.14 8.93 -0.54
C ASP A 48 12.42 7.83 0.23
N TYR A 49 13.15 6.79 0.58
CA TYR A 49 12.61 5.52 1.09
C TYR A 49 13.53 4.95 2.13
N ASP A 50 13.03 4.12 3.03
CA ASP A 50 13.82 3.38 4.00
C ASP A 50 14.12 1.96 3.52
N ARG A 51 13.19 1.34 2.78
CA ARG A 51 13.28 -0.05 2.32
C ARG A 51 12.66 -0.25 0.95
N VAL A 52 13.16 -1.24 0.21
CA VAL A 52 12.66 -1.59 -1.11
C VAL A 52 12.16 -3.04 -1.10
N PHE A 53 11.02 -3.29 -1.75
CA PHE A 53 10.57 -4.63 -2.09
C PHE A 53 10.67 -4.83 -3.60
N MET A 54 11.47 -5.81 -4.01
CA MET A 54 11.74 -6.18 -5.39
C MET A 54 11.88 -7.69 -5.45
N MET A 55 10.76 -8.40 -5.55
CA MET A 55 10.75 -9.86 -5.45
C MET A 55 11.28 -10.59 -6.69
N ASP A 56 11.41 -9.88 -7.81
CA ASP A 56 12.13 -10.41 -8.98
C ASP A 56 13.64 -10.44 -8.69
N PRO A 57 14.37 -11.46 -9.19
CA PRO A 57 15.82 -11.53 -9.02
C PRO A 57 16.51 -10.35 -9.74
N ALA A 58 17.62 -9.86 -9.19
CA ALA A 58 18.35 -8.72 -9.77
C ALA A 58 18.77 -8.96 -11.22
N SER A 59 19.11 -10.21 -11.56
CA SER A 59 19.44 -10.64 -12.92
C SER A 59 18.36 -10.30 -13.96
N ARG A 60 17.08 -10.30 -13.58
CA ARG A 60 15.97 -9.88 -14.45
C ARG A 60 16.15 -8.45 -14.97
N TYR A 61 16.73 -7.56 -14.15
CA TYR A 61 16.97 -6.16 -14.49
C TYR A 61 18.38 -5.92 -15.06
N LEU A 62 19.38 -6.63 -14.53
CA LEU A 62 20.79 -6.42 -14.86
C LEU A 62 21.18 -7.10 -16.18
N ASP A 63 20.65 -8.30 -16.43
CA ASP A 63 21.12 -9.18 -17.51
C ASP A 63 20.14 -9.24 -18.70
N THR A 64 18.90 -8.78 -18.50
CA THR A 64 17.83 -8.86 -19.50
C THR A 64 17.00 -7.58 -19.55
N ASP A 65 16.10 -7.49 -20.53
CA ASP A 65 15.10 -6.43 -20.64
C ASP A 65 13.70 -6.88 -20.18
N ALA A 66 13.61 -8.01 -19.47
CA ALA A 66 12.33 -8.61 -19.05
C ALA A 66 11.55 -7.77 -18.02
N ALA A 67 12.19 -6.77 -17.39
CA ALA A 67 11.52 -5.82 -16.51
C ALA A 67 10.79 -4.67 -17.25
N GLY A 68 10.80 -4.69 -18.59
CA GLY A 68 10.11 -3.71 -19.43
C GLY A 68 10.64 -2.29 -19.19
N ASN A 69 9.74 -1.32 -19.02
CA ASN A 69 10.12 0.09 -18.84
C ASN A 69 10.92 0.35 -17.55
N GLN A 70 10.96 -0.60 -16.62
CA GLN A 70 11.74 -0.49 -15.39
C GLN A 70 13.21 -0.86 -15.58
N THR A 71 13.56 -1.59 -16.66
CA THR A 71 14.89 -2.19 -16.84
C THR A 71 16.01 -1.17 -16.71
N GLU A 72 16.00 -0.12 -17.54
CA GLU A 72 17.12 0.83 -17.60
C GLU A 72 17.30 1.66 -16.32
N VAL A 73 16.20 2.00 -15.66
CA VAL A 73 16.27 2.73 -14.39
C VAL A 73 16.78 1.83 -13.26
N MET A 74 16.30 0.58 -13.18
CA MET A 74 16.74 -0.38 -12.17
C MET A 74 18.20 -0.78 -12.40
N ARG A 75 18.62 -1.05 -13.64
CA ARG A 75 20.00 -1.37 -14.02
C ARG A 75 20.98 -0.28 -13.59
N ARG A 76 20.58 0.99 -13.72
CA ARG A 76 21.38 2.15 -13.29
C ARG A 76 21.45 2.32 -11.77
N LEU A 77 20.35 2.03 -11.06
CA LEU A 77 20.20 2.34 -9.64
C LEU A 77 20.62 1.20 -8.72
N LEU A 78 20.24 -0.05 -9.01
CA LEU A 78 20.44 -1.19 -8.12
C LEU A 78 21.88 -1.29 -7.57
N PRO A 79 22.95 -1.20 -8.39
CA PRO A 79 24.32 -1.33 -7.87
C PRO A 79 24.75 -0.22 -6.88
N LYS A 80 23.97 0.86 -6.76
CA LYS A 80 24.26 2.04 -5.93
C LYS A 80 23.40 2.12 -4.68
N VAL A 81 22.42 1.24 -4.55
CA VAL A 81 21.50 1.24 -3.40
C VAL A 81 22.26 0.74 -2.18
N THR A 82 22.06 1.42 -1.05
CA THR A 82 22.66 1.05 0.25
C THR A 82 21.62 0.68 1.31
N LYS A 83 20.37 1.07 1.11
CA LYS A 83 19.21 0.74 1.95
C LYS A 83 18.68 -0.66 1.58
N PRO A 84 18.12 -1.44 2.51
CA PRO A 84 17.79 -2.85 2.27
C PRO A 84 16.77 -3.03 1.13
N ILE A 85 17.06 -3.99 0.24
CA ILE A 85 16.16 -4.45 -0.82
C ILE A 85 15.76 -5.90 -0.51
N TYR A 86 14.49 -6.15 -0.23
CA TYR A 86 13.99 -7.52 -0.09
C TYR A 86 13.72 -8.13 -1.46
N SER A 87 14.36 -9.26 -1.74
CA SER A 87 14.21 -10.01 -3.01
C SER A 87 14.16 -11.52 -2.77
N CYS A 88 13.92 -12.30 -3.83
CA CYS A 88 13.84 -13.76 -3.75
C CYS A 88 15.21 -14.46 -3.63
N GLU A 89 16.31 -13.76 -3.96
CA GLU A 89 17.68 -14.26 -3.85
C GLU A 89 18.66 -13.10 -3.67
N LYS A 90 19.89 -13.38 -3.21
CA LYS A 90 20.99 -12.39 -3.15
C LYS A 90 21.70 -12.26 -4.49
N ASP A 91 22.31 -11.11 -4.74
CA ASP A 91 23.18 -10.87 -5.91
C ASP A 91 24.38 -9.99 -5.51
N ASP A 92 25.60 -10.47 -5.76
CA ASP A 92 26.84 -9.78 -5.37
C ASP A 92 26.99 -8.39 -6.01
N ARG A 93 26.33 -8.15 -7.15
CA ARG A 93 26.34 -6.86 -7.86
C ARG A 93 25.41 -5.84 -7.19
N VAL A 94 24.54 -6.29 -6.29
CA VAL A 94 23.59 -5.47 -5.55
C VAL A 94 23.67 -5.82 -4.05
N PRO A 95 24.72 -5.37 -3.34
CA PRO A 95 24.99 -5.78 -1.95
C PRO A 95 23.87 -5.41 -0.95
N ALA A 96 23.01 -4.46 -1.31
CA ALA A 96 21.85 -4.08 -0.52
C ALA A 96 20.72 -5.13 -0.51
N ILE A 97 20.79 -6.15 -1.38
CA ILE A 97 19.78 -7.20 -1.38
C ILE A 97 19.89 -8.08 -0.14
N VAL A 98 18.78 -8.15 0.57
CA VAL A 98 18.50 -9.12 1.61
C VAL A 98 17.48 -10.11 1.09
N GLU A 99 17.70 -11.39 1.37
CA GLU A 99 16.74 -12.42 1.01
C GLU A 99 15.47 -12.23 1.85
N TYR A 100 14.31 -12.23 1.18
CA TYR A 100 13.02 -12.09 1.84
C TYR A 100 12.78 -13.26 2.80
N PRO A 101 12.32 -13.03 4.04
CA PRO A 101 12.12 -14.09 5.04
C PRO A 101 10.85 -14.91 4.75
N LEU A 102 10.84 -15.62 3.62
CA LEU A 102 9.67 -16.30 3.09
C LEU A 102 9.14 -17.37 4.04
N SER A 103 10.04 -18.15 4.64
CA SER A 103 9.68 -19.25 5.53
C SER A 103 8.98 -18.71 6.78
N GLU A 104 9.55 -17.67 7.40
CA GLU A 104 9.04 -17.06 8.62
C GLU A 104 7.69 -16.38 8.36
N VAL A 105 7.60 -15.56 7.31
CA VAL A 105 6.36 -14.86 6.93
C VAL A 105 5.25 -15.87 6.61
N CYS A 106 5.53 -16.91 5.82
CA CYS A 106 4.51 -17.90 5.46
C CYS A 106 4.08 -18.76 6.64
N THR A 107 5.02 -19.14 7.51
CA THR A 107 4.76 -20.01 8.68
C THR A 107 3.92 -19.27 9.71
N GLU A 108 4.32 -18.06 10.10
CA GLU A 108 3.58 -17.25 11.08
C GLU A 108 2.25 -16.77 10.50
N GLY A 109 2.25 -16.34 9.23
CA GLY A 109 1.04 -15.94 8.51
C GLY A 109 0.09 -17.10 8.18
N LYS A 110 0.54 -18.35 8.36
CA LYS A 110 -0.15 -19.59 7.96
C LYS A 110 -0.72 -19.52 6.54
N CYS A 111 0.08 -18.96 5.63
CA CYS A 111 -0.35 -18.65 4.27
C CYS A 111 0.86 -18.47 3.35
N ALA A 112 0.81 -19.09 2.17
CA ALA A 112 1.79 -18.91 1.11
C ALA A 112 1.21 -18.25 -0.15
N TYR A 113 0.00 -17.69 -0.08
CA TYR A 113 -0.65 -17.03 -1.20
C TYR A 113 -0.01 -15.65 -1.45
N LEU A 114 1.08 -15.61 -2.21
CA LEU A 114 1.87 -14.41 -2.49
C LEU A 114 2.20 -14.33 -3.99
N ASN A 115 1.42 -13.58 -4.76
CA ASN A 115 1.57 -13.49 -6.23
C ASN A 115 1.98 -12.10 -6.75
N THR A 116 2.14 -11.10 -5.87
CA THR A 116 2.59 -9.75 -6.23
C THR A 116 3.57 -9.22 -5.19
N THR A 117 4.55 -8.43 -5.62
CA THR A 117 5.49 -7.73 -4.72
C THR A 117 4.76 -6.89 -3.65
N ALA A 118 3.59 -6.33 -3.98
CA ALA A 118 2.76 -5.60 -3.01
C ALA A 118 2.21 -6.52 -1.90
N ALA A 119 1.78 -7.74 -2.23
CA ALA A 119 1.37 -8.70 -1.21
C ALA A 119 2.55 -9.13 -0.33
N TYR A 120 3.75 -9.28 -0.91
CA TYR A 120 4.97 -9.55 -0.13
C TYR A 120 5.28 -8.41 0.86
N SER A 121 5.20 -7.14 0.46
CA SER A 121 5.48 -6.03 1.39
C SER A 121 4.46 -5.94 2.53
N VAL A 122 3.17 -6.16 2.25
CA VAL A 122 2.11 -6.19 3.28
C VAL A 122 2.27 -7.40 4.22
N ALA A 123 2.57 -8.58 3.67
CA ALA A 123 2.81 -9.79 4.48
C ALA A 123 4.04 -9.63 5.39
N PHE A 124 5.09 -8.97 4.88
CA PHE A 124 6.24 -8.59 5.69
C PHE A 124 5.88 -7.61 6.80
N GLY A 125 5.05 -6.60 6.51
CA GLY A 125 4.57 -5.65 7.53
C GLY A 125 3.79 -6.32 8.65
N LEU A 126 2.93 -7.30 8.30
CA LEU A 126 2.25 -8.15 9.29
C LEU A 126 3.24 -8.94 10.15
N TRP A 127 4.19 -9.62 9.51
CA TRP A 127 5.21 -10.37 10.23
C TRP A 127 6.07 -9.46 11.13
N ALA A 128 6.40 -8.26 10.68
CA ALA A 128 7.16 -7.25 11.42
C ALA A 128 6.36 -6.55 12.53
N GLU A 129 5.06 -6.83 12.67
CA GLU A 129 4.18 -6.25 13.69
C GLU A 129 4.13 -4.70 13.65
N VAL A 130 4.08 -4.11 12.45
CA VAL A 130 3.84 -2.66 12.30
C VAL A 130 2.46 -2.28 12.84
N ALA A 131 2.27 -1.04 13.29
CA ALA A 131 0.97 -0.58 13.80
C ALA A 131 0.00 -0.17 12.68
N GLU A 132 0.52 0.42 11.62
CA GLU A 132 -0.28 1.02 10.55
C GLU A 132 0.45 0.97 9.21
N MET A 133 -0.28 0.67 8.14
CA MET A 133 0.21 0.69 6.76
C MET A 133 -0.71 1.53 5.87
N ASP A 134 -0.19 2.62 5.32
CA ASP A 134 -0.86 3.42 4.29
C ASP A 134 -0.37 2.99 2.90
N LEU A 135 -1.29 2.54 2.04
CA LEU A 135 -1.00 1.95 0.74
C LEU A 135 -1.26 2.94 -0.40
N PHE A 136 -0.24 3.17 -1.21
CA PHE A 136 -0.25 4.09 -2.34
C PHE A 136 0.21 3.38 -3.61
N GLY A 137 -0.35 3.72 -4.77
CA GLY A 137 0.05 3.15 -6.06
C GLY A 137 -0.35 1.68 -6.28
N MET A 138 -1.35 1.18 -5.55
CA MET A 138 -1.83 -0.21 -5.62
C MET A 138 -3.08 -0.33 -6.51
N ASP A 139 -2.98 0.08 -7.77
CA ASP A 139 -4.17 0.42 -8.56
C ASP A 139 -4.80 -0.70 -9.37
N PHE A 140 -4.14 -1.85 -9.53
CA PHE A 140 -4.64 -3.05 -10.22
C PHE A 140 -5.56 -2.80 -11.44
N SER A 141 -5.22 -1.80 -12.25
CA SER A 141 -6.01 -1.34 -13.40
C SER A 141 -5.20 -1.48 -14.68
N TYR A 142 -4.68 -2.70 -14.90
CA TYR A 142 -3.98 -3.04 -16.14
C TYR A 142 -5.00 -3.29 -17.25
N LYS A 143 -5.24 -2.28 -18.10
CA LYS A 143 -6.21 -2.36 -19.21
C LYS A 143 -5.98 -3.54 -20.14
N GLU A 144 -4.72 -3.92 -20.35
CA GLU A 144 -4.32 -4.99 -21.27
C GLU A 144 -4.23 -6.38 -20.59
N ASN A 145 -4.25 -6.45 -19.26
CA ASN A 145 -4.11 -7.72 -18.53
C ASN A 145 -4.98 -7.74 -17.26
N ILE A 146 -6.29 -7.65 -17.49
CA ILE A 146 -7.32 -7.55 -16.44
C ILE A 146 -7.24 -8.74 -15.47
N HIS A 147 -7.12 -9.98 -15.97
CA HIS A 147 -7.08 -11.16 -15.12
C HIS A 147 -5.86 -11.18 -14.17
N PHE A 148 -4.69 -10.73 -14.64
CA PHE A 148 -3.51 -10.61 -13.78
C PHE A 148 -3.70 -9.50 -12.74
N ALA A 149 -4.33 -8.38 -13.14
CA ALA A 149 -4.67 -7.29 -12.24
C ALA A 149 -5.61 -7.77 -11.11
N GLU A 150 -6.67 -8.48 -11.45
CA GLU A 150 -7.65 -9.04 -10.53
C GLU A 150 -7.02 -10.07 -9.58
N ALA A 151 -6.22 -11.00 -10.11
CA ALA A 151 -5.54 -12.00 -9.30
C ALA A 151 -4.54 -11.38 -8.32
N GLY A 152 -3.83 -10.32 -8.75
CA GLY A 152 -2.93 -9.56 -7.88
C GLY A 152 -3.68 -8.80 -6.79
N ARG A 153 -4.79 -8.14 -7.14
CA ARG A 153 -5.66 -7.41 -6.20
C ARG A 153 -6.20 -8.35 -5.13
N ALA A 154 -6.75 -9.50 -5.52
CA ALA A 154 -7.30 -10.48 -4.60
C ALA A 154 -6.26 -11.00 -3.60
N CYS A 155 -5.01 -11.19 -4.04
CA CYS A 155 -3.91 -11.59 -3.16
C CYS A 155 -3.60 -10.51 -2.12
N LEU A 156 -3.48 -9.25 -2.56
CA LEU A 156 -3.21 -8.14 -1.65
C LEU A 156 -4.35 -7.96 -0.64
N GLU A 157 -5.61 -7.98 -1.09
CA GLU A 157 -6.80 -7.84 -0.24
C GLU A 157 -6.89 -8.96 0.81
N PHE A 158 -6.51 -10.18 0.45
CA PHE A 158 -6.42 -11.29 1.40
C PHE A 158 -5.42 -11.02 2.54
N TRP A 159 -4.24 -10.49 2.21
CA TRP A 159 -3.25 -10.12 3.24
C TRP A 159 -3.66 -8.90 4.04
N ILE A 160 -4.33 -7.91 3.42
CA ILE A 160 -4.93 -6.78 4.13
C ILE A 160 -5.93 -7.27 5.18
N ALA A 161 -6.80 -8.23 4.83
CA ALA A 161 -7.75 -8.80 5.78
C ALA A 161 -7.05 -9.46 6.98
N LYS A 162 -5.93 -10.16 6.74
CA LYS A 162 -5.09 -10.72 7.83
C LYS A 162 -4.48 -9.63 8.72
N CYS A 163 -4.01 -8.53 8.13
CA CYS A 163 -3.46 -7.40 8.86
C CYS A 163 -4.52 -6.76 9.77
N ILE A 164 -5.72 -6.51 9.23
CA ILE A 164 -6.86 -5.99 9.99
C ILE A 164 -7.22 -6.95 11.13
N GLY A 165 -7.27 -8.26 10.86
CA GLY A 165 -7.52 -9.29 11.88
C GLY A 165 -6.45 -9.35 12.98
N ALA A 166 -5.24 -8.88 12.71
CA ALA A 166 -4.15 -8.75 13.68
C ALA A 166 -4.12 -7.37 14.38
N GLY A 167 -5.09 -6.49 14.10
CA GLY A 167 -5.18 -5.15 14.70
C GLY A 167 -4.29 -4.10 14.02
N ILE A 168 -3.73 -4.39 12.85
CA ILE A 168 -2.95 -3.43 12.07
C ILE A 168 -3.91 -2.51 11.31
N LYS A 169 -3.72 -1.20 11.44
CA LYS A 169 -4.51 -0.19 10.71
C LYS A 169 -4.08 -0.16 9.25
N ILE A 170 -5.06 -0.12 8.34
CA ILE A 170 -4.80 -0.07 6.90
C ILE A 170 -5.46 1.17 6.31
N GLY A 171 -4.64 2.02 5.69
CA GLY A 171 -5.10 3.10 4.83
C GLY A 171 -4.88 2.75 3.37
N VAL A 172 -5.82 3.12 2.50
CA VAL A 172 -5.68 2.99 1.05
C VAL A 172 -5.95 4.35 0.42
N SER A 173 -5.14 4.71 -0.57
CA SER A 173 -5.40 5.94 -1.35
C SER A 173 -6.85 5.96 -1.88
N PRO A 174 -7.58 7.07 -1.70
CA PRO A 174 -8.93 7.24 -2.25
C PRO A 174 -8.96 7.34 -3.78
N ARG A 175 -7.82 7.34 -4.47
CA ARG A 175 -7.74 7.20 -5.94
C ARG A 175 -7.56 5.76 -6.40
N SER A 176 -7.20 4.86 -5.49
CA SER A 176 -6.86 3.48 -5.83
C SER A 176 -8.10 2.62 -6.03
N THR A 177 -8.03 1.66 -6.97
CA THR A 177 -9.09 0.67 -7.17
C THR A 177 -9.04 -0.47 -6.15
N LEU A 178 -7.98 -0.52 -5.32
CA LEU A 178 -7.85 -1.45 -4.21
C LEU A 178 -8.98 -1.21 -3.20
N LEU A 179 -9.67 -2.28 -2.77
CA LEU A 179 -10.85 -2.21 -1.91
C LEU A 179 -11.98 -1.32 -2.45
N ASP A 180 -11.99 -1.09 -3.78
CA ASP A 180 -12.88 -0.14 -4.45
C ASP A 180 -12.88 1.26 -3.80
N SER A 181 -11.71 1.68 -3.28
CA SER A 181 -11.57 2.93 -2.53
C SER A 181 -11.88 4.19 -3.35
N ASN A 182 -11.78 4.07 -4.68
CA ASN A 182 -11.98 5.12 -5.67
C ASN A 182 -13.45 5.41 -6.03
N VAL A 183 -14.42 4.77 -5.39
CA VAL A 183 -15.84 5.12 -5.56
C VAL A 183 -16.31 6.06 -4.43
N PRO A 184 -17.30 6.93 -4.71
CA PRO A 184 -17.91 7.78 -3.68
C PRO A 184 -18.39 6.97 -2.47
N VAL A 185 -18.32 7.56 -1.27
CA VAL A 185 -18.73 6.89 -0.03
C VAL A 185 -20.20 6.40 -0.06
N THR A 186 -21.05 7.04 -0.85
CA THR A 186 -22.45 6.66 -1.08
C THR A 186 -22.62 5.44 -1.98
N GLU A 187 -21.59 5.02 -2.70
CA GLU A 187 -21.61 3.91 -3.65
C GLU A 187 -20.97 2.63 -3.10
N ARG A 188 -20.20 2.73 -2.01
CA ARG A 188 -19.42 1.62 -1.42
C ARG A 188 -20.28 0.47 -0.89
N LEU A 189 -21.49 0.76 -0.40
CA LEU A 189 -22.41 -0.27 0.05
C LEU A 189 -23.28 -0.74 -1.13
N TYR A 190 -22.92 -1.90 -1.68
CA TYR A 190 -23.66 -2.50 -2.78
C TYR A 190 -25.14 -2.73 -2.39
N GLY A 191 -26.06 -2.39 -3.30
CA GLY A 191 -27.51 -2.38 -3.05
C GLY A 191 -28.01 -1.12 -2.33
N TYR A 192 -27.36 -0.71 -1.23
CA TYR A 192 -27.77 0.45 -0.44
C TYR A 192 -27.60 1.79 -1.17
N HIS A 193 -26.65 1.88 -2.10
CA HIS A 193 -26.46 3.06 -2.96
C HIS A 193 -27.65 3.37 -3.88
N ARG A 194 -28.62 2.45 -4.00
CA ARG A 194 -29.82 2.60 -4.84
C ARG A 194 -31.03 3.17 -4.10
N LEU A 195 -30.91 3.40 -2.79
CA LEU A 195 -31.98 4.01 -1.98
C LEU A 195 -32.05 5.52 -2.24
N ASP A 196 -33.22 6.12 -2.04
CA ASP A 196 -33.42 7.58 -2.19
C ASP A 196 -32.53 8.40 -1.25
N ASP A 197 -32.25 7.86 -0.05
CA ASP A 197 -31.26 8.37 0.90
C ASP A 197 -30.23 7.26 1.19
N PRO A 198 -29.14 7.16 0.38
CA PRO A 198 -28.17 6.08 0.47
C PRO A 198 -27.56 5.93 1.87
N LEU A 199 -27.39 4.69 2.32
CA LEU A 199 -26.65 4.41 3.54
C LEU A 199 -25.14 4.55 3.28
N VAL A 200 -24.44 5.26 4.17
CA VAL A 200 -22.98 5.39 4.14
C VAL A 200 -22.38 4.71 5.36
N ALA A 201 -21.23 4.07 5.19
CA ALA A 201 -20.45 3.45 6.25
C ALA A 201 -19.09 4.14 6.37
N MET A 202 -18.72 4.54 7.58
CA MET A 202 -17.41 5.13 7.88
C MET A 202 -16.86 4.54 9.16
N SER A 203 -15.54 4.42 9.23
CA SER A 203 -14.83 4.06 10.44
C SER A 203 -14.63 5.29 11.34
N SER A 204 -14.83 5.10 12.63
CA SER A 204 -14.34 6.00 13.68
C SER A 204 -12.83 5.85 13.89
N PRO A 205 -12.16 6.82 14.54
CA PRO A 205 -10.76 6.69 14.95
C PRO A 205 -10.48 5.44 15.81
N GLU A 206 -11.47 4.96 16.54
CA GLU A 206 -11.43 3.78 17.40
C GLU A 206 -11.61 2.45 16.63
N GLY A 207 -11.97 2.52 15.34
CA GLY A 207 -12.17 1.35 14.47
C GLY A 207 -13.61 0.84 14.40
N ASP A 208 -14.55 1.45 15.16
CA ASP A 208 -15.97 1.14 15.05
C ASP A 208 -16.56 1.67 13.75
N TRP A 209 -17.45 0.89 13.15
CA TRP A 209 -18.17 1.30 11.94
C TRP A 209 -19.47 2.00 12.28
N ILE A 210 -19.63 3.21 11.75
CA ILE A 210 -20.84 4.01 11.86
C ILE A 210 -21.58 3.99 10.53
N LEU A 211 -22.82 3.52 10.57
CA LEU A 211 -23.73 3.53 9.43
C LEU A 211 -24.79 4.60 9.64
N CYS A 212 -24.96 5.49 8.65
CA CYS A 212 -26.03 6.49 8.69
C CYS A 212 -26.53 6.81 7.27
N PRO A 213 -27.76 7.33 7.13
CA PRO A 213 -28.22 7.86 5.85
C PRO A 213 -27.36 9.05 5.40
N ARG A 214 -27.21 9.22 4.09
CA ARG A 214 -26.40 10.30 3.50
C ARG A 214 -26.85 11.68 3.95
N SER A 215 -28.15 11.88 4.16
CA SER A 215 -28.72 13.12 4.70
C SER A 215 -28.19 13.49 6.10
N GLN A 216 -27.78 12.50 6.89
CA GLN A 216 -27.29 12.65 8.27
C GLN A 216 -25.76 12.63 8.38
N LEU A 217 -25.05 12.47 7.26
CA LEU A 217 -23.60 12.33 7.24
C LEU A 217 -22.89 13.50 7.94
N SER A 218 -23.28 14.74 7.66
CA SER A 218 -22.62 15.94 8.19
C SER A 218 -22.75 16.07 9.72
N SER A 219 -23.88 15.65 10.29
CA SER A 219 -24.08 15.64 11.74
C SER A 219 -23.31 14.50 12.41
N MET A 220 -23.29 13.32 11.79
CA MET A 220 -22.58 12.15 12.31
C MET A 220 -21.07 12.32 12.28
N VAL A 221 -20.52 12.96 11.24
CA VAL A 221 -19.08 13.30 11.17
C VAL A 221 -18.67 14.16 12.37
N LYS A 222 -19.45 15.19 12.70
CA LYS A 222 -19.15 16.06 13.85
C LYS A 222 -19.33 15.35 15.20
N LYS A 223 -20.33 14.49 15.31
CA LYS A 223 -20.69 13.83 16.57
C LYS A 223 -19.67 12.75 16.96
N HIS A 224 -19.09 12.07 15.99
CA HIS A 224 -18.24 10.90 16.19
C HIS A 224 -16.80 11.11 15.70
N ASP A 225 -16.41 12.36 15.42
CA ASP A 225 -15.09 12.74 14.91
C ASP A 225 -14.61 11.85 13.75
N LEU A 226 -15.53 11.57 12.81
CA LEU A 226 -15.28 10.61 11.76
C LEU A 226 -14.28 11.17 10.76
N THR A 227 -13.26 10.38 10.45
CA THR A 227 -12.31 10.74 9.40
C THR A 227 -13.00 10.66 8.05
N THR A 228 -13.34 11.81 7.46
CA THR A 228 -13.86 11.83 6.10
C THR A 228 -12.76 11.44 5.13
N ILE A 229 -13.00 10.38 4.35
CA ILE A 229 -12.13 9.96 3.26
C ILE A 229 -12.36 10.93 2.11
N THR A 230 -11.65 12.05 2.12
CA THR A 230 -11.62 12.99 1.00
C THR A 230 -10.40 12.74 0.14
N LEU A 231 -10.58 12.96 -1.16
CA LEU A 231 -9.50 13.00 -2.10
C LEU A 231 -8.51 14.11 -1.67
N PRO A 232 -7.24 13.80 -1.38
CA PRO A 232 -6.33 14.83 -0.91
C PRO A 232 -6.06 15.80 -2.04
N THR A 233 -6.03 17.09 -1.70
CA THR A 233 -5.71 18.18 -2.62
C THR A 233 -4.38 18.80 -2.19
N SER A 234 -3.58 19.24 -3.15
CA SER A 234 -2.37 20.01 -2.83
C SER A 234 -2.74 21.26 -2.02
N PRO A 235 -1.83 21.74 -1.16
CA PRO A 235 -2.06 22.96 -0.39
C PRO A 235 -2.49 24.11 -1.30
N GLU A 236 -3.55 24.83 -0.92
CA GLU A 236 -3.95 26.02 -1.67
C GLU A 236 -2.83 27.07 -1.57
N PRO A 237 -2.44 27.73 -2.68
CA PRO A 237 -1.56 28.88 -2.59
C PRO A 237 -2.28 29.95 -1.76
N TYR A 238 -1.63 30.39 -0.67
CA TYR A 238 -2.04 31.45 0.27
C TYR A 238 -3.32 32.21 -0.13
N LYS A 239 -4.40 32.03 0.63
CA LYS A 239 -5.41 33.09 0.76
C LYS A 239 -4.81 34.15 1.69
N GLY A 240 -4.27 35.20 1.09
CA GLY A 240 -3.93 36.44 1.81
C GLY A 240 -5.17 37.05 2.45
#